data_AF-A0A2U2M7L3-F1
#
_entry.id   AF-A0A2U2M7L3-F1
#
_cell.length_a   1.000
_cell.length_b   1.000
_cell.length_c   1.000
_cell.angle_alpha   90.00
_cell.angle_beta   90.00
_cell.angle_gamma   90.00
#
_symmetry.space_group_name_H-M   'P 1'
#
loop_
_entity.id
_entity.type
_entity.pdbx_description
1 polymer ?
#
loop_
_entity_poly.entity_id
_entity_poly.type
_entity_poly.pdbx_seq_one_letter_code
_entity_poly.pdbx_strand_id
1 'polypeptide(L)'
;MAINFEPIFSEMQNGPEKIKENFDKINNGLLWGQPQSFLNLNGIGNSNAYKIRNDGNEILITMYVTGDGNGSCYLPTSISNKIGYDQVVGRTDNNGIGFMNINSGTGKCTFHKPDGSGMYIQALIPLVTH
;
A
#
# COMPACT_ATOMS: atom_id res chain seq x y z
N MET A 1 -8.42 0.95 12.41
CA MET A 1 -9.66 0.82 13.20
C MET A 1 -9.54 -0.45 14.02
N ALA A 2 -9.93 -0.45 15.29
CA ALA A 2 -9.99 -1.69 16.06
C ALA A 2 -11.21 -2.51 15.60
N ILE A 3 -10.99 -3.76 15.20
CA ILE A 3 -12.08 -4.70 14.92
C ILE A 3 -12.55 -5.27 16.25
N ASN A 4 -13.81 -5.03 16.61
CA ASN A 4 -14.39 -5.55 17.84
C ASN A 4 -14.95 -6.96 17.62
N PHE A 5 -14.37 -7.94 18.30
CA PHE A 5 -14.82 -9.33 18.27
C PHE A 5 -15.83 -9.62 19.38
N GLU A 6 -16.84 -10.43 19.07
CA GLU A 6 -17.74 -10.98 20.06
C GLU A 6 -16.97 -11.99 20.92
N PRO A 7 -17.09 -11.95 22.26
CA PRO A 7 -16.46 -12.95 23.12
C PRO A 7 -17.11 -14.33 22.88
N ILE A 8 -16.27 -15.36 22.78
CA ILE A 8 -16.69 -16.75 22.58
C ILE A 8 -16.38 -17.55 23.84
N PHE A 9 -17.39 -18.22 24.39
CA PHE A 9 -17.27 -19.06 25.58
C PHE A 9 -18.26 -20.23 25.52
N SER A 10 -18.02 -21.26 26.32
CA SER A 10 -18.84 -22.48 26.35
C SER A 10 -20.29 -22.17 26.71
N GLU A 11 -21.24 -22.89 26.11
CA GLU A 11 -22.69 -22.81 26.39
C GLU A 11 -23.34 -21.45 26.08
N MET A 12 -22.65 -20.57 25.34
CA MET A 12 -23.20 -19.28 24.94
C MET A 12 -24.41 -19.43 24.00
N GLN A 13 -25.41 -18.57 24.18
CA GLN A 13 -26.51 -18.45 23.24
C GLN A 13 -26.01 -17.92 21.89
N ASN A 14 -26.51 -18.50 20.79
CA ASN A 14 -26.17 -18.16 19.41
C ASN A 14 -24.66 -18.27 19.11
N GLY A 15 -23.98 -19.26 19.71
CA GLY A 15 -22.54 -19.49 19.52
C GLY A 15 -22.12 -19.56 18.05
N PRO A 16 -22.76 -20.41 17.21
CA PRO A 16 -22.44 -20.50 15.79
C PRO A 16 -22.52 -19.15 15.05
N GLU A 17 -23.55 -18.36 15.31
CA GLU A 17 -23.75 -17.05 14.66
C GLU A 17 -22.66 -16.06 15.04
N LYS A 18 -22.33 -15.95 16.34
CA LYS A 18 -21.27 -15.03 16.80
C LYS A 18 -19.89 -15.41 16.28
N ILE A 19 -19.60 -16.72 16.16
CA ILE A 19 -18.38 -17.21 15.54
C ILE A 19 -18.34 -16.78 14.07
N LYS A 20 -19.43 -16.99 13.32
CA LYS A 20 -19.53 -16.57 11.92
C LYS A 20 -19.30 -15.06 11.78
N GLU A 21 -19.96 -14.24 12.59
CA GLU A 21 -19.78 -12.78 12.59
C GLU A 21 -18.33 -12.37 12.83
N ASN A 22 -17.64 -13.03 13.75
CA ASN A 22 -16.22 -12.78 14.00
C ASN A 22 -15.34 -13.15 12.79
N PHE A 23 -15.61 -14.29 12.14
CA PHE A 23 -14.90 -14.67 10.91
C PHE A 23 -15.20 -13.71 9.76
N ASP A 24 -16.43 -13.25 9.61
CA ASP A 24 -16.80 -12.24 8.60
C ASP A 24 -16.03 -10.94 8.84
N LYS A 25 -15.86 -10.50 10.10
CA LYS A 25 -15.03 -9.34 10.45
C LYS A 25 -13.55 -9.54 10.06
N ILE A 26 -12.97 -10.72 10.32
CA ILE A 26 -11.60 -11.06 9.89
C ILE A 26 -11.49 -10.98 8.36
N ASN A 27 -12.40 -11.65 7.66
CA ASN A 27 -12.42 -11.70 6.19
C ASN A 27 -12.54 -10.30 5.59
N ASN A 28 -13.42 -9.47 6.14
CA ASN A 28 -13.57 -8.08 5.71
C ASN A 28 -12.30 -7.24 5.92
N GLY A 29 -11.55 -7.51 6.99
CA GLY A 29 -10.24 -6.90 7.25
C GLY A 29 -9.18 -7.30 6.22
N LEU A 30 -9.25 -8.52 5.69
CA LEU A 30 -8.33 -9.03 4.65
C LEU A 30 -8.65 -8.53 3.23
N LEU A 31 -9.84 -7.94 3.03
CA LEU A 31 -10.19 -7.31 1.75
C LEU A 31 -9.40 -6.02 1.52
N TRP A 32 -9.15 -5.73 0.26
CA TRP A 32 -8.54 -4.48 -0.17
C TRP A 32 -9.57 -3.34 -0.19
N GLY A 33 -9.17 -2.17 0.30
CA GLY A 33 -9.92 -0.94 0.13
C GLY A 33 -9.97 -0.49 -1.34
N GLN A 34 -10.73 0.57 -1.59
CA GLN A 34 -10.80 1.17 -2.92
C GLN A 34 -9.44 1.74 -3.35
N PRO A 35 -9.06 1.62 -4.63
CA PRO A 35 -7.85 2.26 -5.14
C PRO A 35 -7.91 3.78 -5.00
N GLN A 36 -6.78 4.36 -4.61
CA GLN A 36 -6.57 5.79 -4.43
C GLN A 36 -5.39 6.24 -5.29
N SER A 37 -5.38 7.50 -5.72
CA SER A 37 -4.26 8.09 -6.45
C SER A 37 -3.24 8.70 -5.49
N PHE A 38 -1.97 8.66 -5.88
CA PHE A 38 -0.94 9.44 -5.18
C PHE A 38 -1.17 10.94 -5.36
N LEU A 39 -0.68 11.73 -4.39
CA LEU A 39 -0.79 13.18 -4.38
C LEU A 39 0.38 13.81 -5.16
N ASN A 40 0.18 15.04 -5.66
CA ASN A 40 1.20 15.91 -6.25
C ASN A 40 2.14 15.19 -7.26
N LEU A 41 1.53 14.59 -8.28
CA LEU A 41 2.21 13.82 -9.32
C LEU A 41 3.02 14.74 -10.25
N ASN A 42 4.28 14.39 -10.48
CA ASN A 42 5.13 14.98 -11.52
C ASN A 42 5.89 13.84 -12.23
N GLY A 43 5.97 13.85 -13.56
CA GLY A 43 6.70 12.82 -14.32
C GLY A 43 6.17 11.39 -14.18
N ILE A 44 4.93 11.21 -13.71
CA ILE A 44 4.30 9.89 -13.53
C ILE A 44 3.16 9.75 -14.53
N GLY A 45 3.05 8.57 -15.15
CA GLY A 45 1.99 8.27 -16.10
C GLY A 45 0.62 8.07 -15.44
N ASN A 46 -0.38 7.71 -16.26
CA ASN A 46 -1.76 7.53 -15.81
C ASN A 46 -1.96 6.34 -14.83
N SER A 47 -0.95 5.48 -14.66
CA SER A 47 -0.98 4.40 -13.67
C SER A 47 -0.25 4.86 -12.41
N ASN A 48 -1.00 5.29 -11.40
CA ASN A 48 -0.46 5.79 -10.12
C ASN A 48 -1.43 5.49 -8.97
N ALA A 49 -1.76 4.23 -8.77
CA ALA A 49 -2.72 3.84 -7.75
C ALA A 49 -2.06 3.13 -6.56
N TYR A 50 -2.63 3.31 -5.37
CA TYR A 50 -2.38 2.43 -4.24
C TYR A 50 -3.69 1.96 -3.63
N LYS A 51 -3.65 0.82 -2.95
CA LYS A 51 -4.73 0.30 -2.10
C LYS A 51 -4.17 0.00 -0.73
N ILE A 52 -4.98 0.21 0.30
CA ILE A 52 -4.65 -0.21 1.66
C ILE A 52 -5.56 -1.39 1.99
N ARG A 53 -5.02 -2.43 2.62
CA ARG A 53 -5.84 -3.52 3.15
C ARG A 53 -6.72 -2.97 4.28
N ASN A 54 -7.97 -3.44 4.40
CA ASN A 54 -8.94 -2.83 5.31
C ASN A 54 -8.52 -2.90 6.79
N ASP A 55 -7.71 -3.88 7.16
CA ASP A 55 -7.06 -3.98 8.48
C ASP A 55 -5.96 -2.92 8.70
N GLY A 56 -5.52 -2.23 7.66
CA GLY A 56 -4.52 -1.17 7.70
C GLY A 56 -3.07 -1.64 7.81
N ASN A 57 -2.81 -2.93 7.61
CA ASN A 57 -1.50 -3.55 7.81
C ASN A 57 -0.64 -3.64 6.55
N GLU A 58 -1.22 -3.39 5.37
CA GLU A 58 -0.50 -3.49 4.09
C GLU A 58 -0.97 -2.43 3.10
N ILE A 59 -0.03 -1.98 2.27
CA ILE A 59 -0.29 -1.16 1.09
C ILE A 59 0.16 -1.91 -0.17
N LEU A 60 -0.73 -1.97 -1.16
CA LEU A 60 -0.42 -2.41 -2.51
C LEU A 60 -0.22 -1.17 -3.39
N ILE A 61 0.99 -0.97 -3.89
CA ILE A 61 1.34 0.11 -4.81
C ILE A 61 1.35 -0.43 -6.23
N THR A 62 0.78 0.33 -7.17
CA THR A 62 0.86 0.07 -8.60
C THR A 62 1.12 1.36 -9.34
N MET A 63 2.27 1.46 -10.01
CA MET A 63 2.70 2.69 -10.65
C MET A 63 3.47 2.44 -11.93
N TYR A 64 3.29 3.33 -12.89
CA TYR A 64 4.14 3.46 -14.07
C TYR A 64 4.76 4.87 -14.11
N VAL A 65 6.08 4.92 -13.96
CA VAL A 65 6.88 6.15 -13.98
C VAL A 65 7.40 6.35 -15.39
N THR A 66 7.14 7.53 -15.97
CA THR A 66 7.55 7.90 -17.32
C THR A 66 8.80 8.79 -17.31
N GLY A 67 9.46 8.94 -18.46
CA GLY A 67 10.52 9.94 -18.61
C GLY A 67 11.85 9.50 -17.98
N ASP A 68 12.70 10.44 -17.56
CA ASP A 68 14.10 10.24 -17.15
C ASP A 68 14.30 9.91 -15.65
N GLY A 69 13.22 9.79 -14.88
CA GLY A 69 13.29 9.47 -13.44
C GLY A 69 13.22 10.68 -12.52
N ASN A 70 13.11 11.91 -13.06
CA ASN A 70 12.89 13.13 -12.28
C ASN A 70 11.46 13.30 -11.74
N GLY A 71 10.64 12.25 -11.81
CA GLY A 71 9.29 12.25 -11.30
C GLY A 71 9.22 12.30 -9.78
N SER A 72 8.06 12.71 -9.25
CA SER A 72 7.77 12.66 -7.83
C SER A 72 6.29 12.44 -7.59
N CYS A 73 5.95 11.82 -6.46
CA CYS A 73 4.60 11.81 -5.92
C CYS A 73 4.62 11.84 -4.40
N TYR A 74 3.45 11.83 -3.79
CA TYR A 74 3.30 11.86 -2.34
C TYR A 74 2.26 10.84 -1.88
N LEU A 75 2.60 10.10 -0.84
CA LEU A 75 1.63 9.38 -0.02
C LEU A 75 1.13 10.29 1.11
N PRO A 76 -0.13 10.16 1.54
CA PRO A 76 -0.59 10.75 2.78
C PRO A 76 0.32 10.38 3.96
N THR A 77 0.64 11.34 4.83
CA THR A 77 1.51 11.10 6.01
C THR A 77 0.92 10.10 7.00
N SER A 78 -0.41 9.95 7.03
CA SER A 78 -1.11 8.91 7.79
C SER A 78 -0.76 7.47 7.35
N ILE A 79 -0.20 7.32 6.15
CA ILE A 79 0.25 6.06 5.56
C ILE A 79 1.78 5.99 5.56
N SER A 80 2.46 7.02 5.05
CA SER A 80 3.92 6.98 4.88
C SER A 80 4.67 6.85 6.22
N ASN A 81 4.12 7.40 7.30
CA ASN A 81 4.67 7.23 8.65
C ASN A 81 4.61 5.79 9.15
N LYS A 82 3.89 4.90 8.47
CA LYS A 82 3.80 3.47 8.79
C LYS A 82 4.65 2.61 7.88
N ILE A 83 5.38 3.18 6.93
CA ILE A 83 6.23 2.40 6.02
C ILE A 83 7.55 2.10 6.72
N GLY A 84 7.82 0.82 6.96
CA GLY A 84 9.06 0.37 7.63
C GLY A 84 10.30 0.35 6.74
N TYR A 85 10.11 0.26 5.42
CA TYR A 85 11.20 0.29 4.42
C TYR A 85 10.93 1.39 3.41
N ASP A 86 11.87 2.32 3.28
CA ASP A 86 11.75 3.50 2.45
C ASP A 86 12.05 3.24 0.97
N GLN A 87 12.41 2.03 0.57
CA GLN A 87 12.73 1.70 -0.82
C GLN A 87 11.86 0.58 -1.38
N VAL A 88 11.31 0.81 -2.56
CA VAL A 88 10.44 -0.10 -3.30
C VAL A 88 11.08 -0.41 -4.65
N VAL A 89 11.21 -1.69 -4.99
CA VAL A 89 11.83 -2.13 -6.23
C VAL A 89 10.83 -2.04 -7.40
N GLY A 90 11.30 -1.51 -8.52
CA GLY A 90 10.60 -1.48 -9.80
C GLY A 90 11.40 -2.18 -10.91
N ARG A 91 10.70 -2.52 -11.99
CA ARG A 91 11.28 -3.06 -13.23
C ARG A 91 11.14 -2.05 -14.34
N THR A 92 12.23 -1.80 -15.05
CA THR A 92 12.22 -0.91 -16.21
C THR A 92 11.88 -1.65 -17.49
N ASP A 93 11.39 -0.94 -18.52
CA ASP A 93 10.98 -1.55 -19.79
C ASP A 93 12.14 -2.25 -20.53
N ASN A 94 13.37 -1.85 -20.24
CA ASN A 94 14.59 -2.44 -20.77
C ASN A 94 15.13 -3.62 -19.92
N ASN A 95 14.31 -4.20 -19.02
CA ASN A 95 14.65 -5.28 -18.08
C ASN A 95 15.63 -4.92 -16.94
N GLY A 96 15.98 -3.64 -16.79
CA GLY A 96 16.74 -3.15 -15.64
C GLY A 96 15.96 -3.16 -14.32
N ILE A 97 16.62 -2.68 -13.27
CA ILE A 97 16.05 -2.49 -11.93
C ILE A 97 16.06 -1.00 -11.63
N GLY A 98 14.92 -0.49 -11.15
CA GLY A 98 14.83 0.85 -10.60
C GLY A 98 14.20 0.83 -9.21
N PHE A 99 14.15 1.99 -8.57
CA PHE A 99 13.71 2.13 -7.19
C PHE A 99 12.80 3.34 -7.04
N MET A 100 11.76 3.18 -6.22
CA MET A 100 11.00 4.29 -5.64
C MET A 100 11.45 4.43 -4.20
N ASN A 101 11.90 5.62 -3.82
CA ASN A 101 12.23 5.96 -2.45
C ASN A 101 11.07 6.75 -1.84
N ILE A 102 10.59 6.38 -0.66
CA ILE A 102 9.46 6.96 0.05
C ILE A 102 9.95 7.51 1.38
N ASN A 103 9.98 8.84 1.51
CA ASN A 103 10.29 9.48 2.77
C ASN A 103 9.11 9.31 3.75
N SER A 104 9.29 8.53 4.81
CA SER A 104 8.21 8.19 5.76
C SER A 104 7.60 9.43 6.43
N GLY A 105 8.42 10.41 6.83
CA GLY A 105 7.96 11.62 7.52
C GLY A 105 7.19 12.63 6.66
N THR A 106 7.48 12.71 5.36
CA THR A 106 6.84 13.68 4.45
C THR A 106 5.89 13.04 3.44
N GLY A 107 5.97 11.73 3.26
CA GLY A 107 5.27 10.99 2.21
C GLY A 107 5.85 11.19 0.82
N LYS A 108 6.90 12.01 0.65
CA LYS A 108 7.50 12.28 -0.66
C LYS A 108 8.11 11.01 -1.23
N CYS A 109 7.73 10.70 -2.46
CA CYS A 109 8.25 9.61 -3.25
C CYS A 109 9.12 10.16 -4.40
N THR A 110 10.29 9.58 -4.60
CA THR A 110 11.20 9.90 -5.72
C THR A 110 11.63 8.62 -6.42
N PHE A 111 12.15 8.72 -7.64
CA PHE A 111 12.50 7.56 -8.45
C PHE A 111 13.96 7.58 -8.86
N HIS A 112 14.56 6.39 -8.92
CA HIS A 112 15.87 6.17 -9.48
C HIS A 112 15.79 5.03 -10.49
N LYS A 113 16.35 5.21 -11.68
CA LYS A 113 16.39 4.18 -12.72
C LYS A 113 17.62 4.36 -13.61
N PRO A 114 18.13 3.27 -14.21
CA PRO A 114 19.43 3.27 -14.88
C PRO A 114 19.47 4.05 -16.21
N ASP A 115 18.32 4.32 -16.82
CA ASP A 115 18.23 5.01 -18.12
C ASP A 115 16.92 5.80 -18.27
N GLY A 116 16.57 6.23 -19.49
CA GLY A 116 15.34 6.97 -19.81
C GLY A 116 14.07 6.12 -20.01
N SER A 117 14.12 4.79 -19.83
CA SER A 117 12.96 3.91 -20.07
C SER A 117 11.87 4.03 -18.99
N GLY A 118 10.64 3.62 -19.28
CA GLY A 118 9.59 3.58 -18.27
C GLY A 118 9.94 2.60 -17.14
N MET A 119 9.37 2.82 -15.96
CA MET A 119 9.51 1.92 -14.81
C MET A 119 8.15 1.52 -14.25
N TYR A 120 7.90 0.23 -14.18
CA TYR A 120 6.74 -0.35 -13.52
C TYR A 120 7.07 -0.74 -12.08
N ILE A 121 6.20 -0.36 -11.16
CA ILE A 121 6.24 -0.74 -9.75
C ILE A 121 4.94 -1.45 -9.42
N GLN A 122 5.04 -2.67 -8.93
CA GLN A 122 3.95 -3.38 -8.30
C GLN A 122 4.50 -4.03 -7.02
N ALA A 123 4.13 -3.45 -5.88
CA ALA A 123 4.73 -3.82 -4.62
C ALA A 123 3.68 -3.92 -3.52
N LEU A 124 3.82 -4.94 -2.70
CA LEU A 124 3.10 -5.10 -1.44
C LEU A 124 4.06 -4.74 -0.31
N ILE A 125 3.68 -3.75 0.49
CA ILE A 125 4.54 -3.23 1.56
C ILE A 125 3.79 -3.35 2.89
N PRO A 126 4.39 -3.96 3.93
CA PRO A 126 3.80 -3.99 5.25
C PRO A 126 3.81 -2.58 5.87
N LEU A 127 2.72 -2.24 6.53
CA LEU A 127 2.57 -1.04 7.34
C LEU A 127 2.79 -1.40 8.81
N VAL A 128 3.75 -0.74 9.45
CA VAL A 128 4.11 -0.91 10.84
C VAL A 128 3.56 0.23 11.68
N THR A 129 3.03 -0.09 12.86
CA THR A 129 2.76 0.91 13.91
C THR A 129 4.04 1.13 14.69
N HIS A 130 4.56 2.36 14.64
CA HIS A 130 5.64 2.84 15.50
C HIS A 130 5.09 3.36 16.83
#